data_AF-A0A1V4ZCW3-F1
#
_entry.id   AF-A0A1V4ZCW3-F1
#
_cell.length_a   1.000
_cell.length_b   1.000
_cell.length_c   1.000
_cell.angle_alpha   90.00
_cell.angle_beta   90.00
_cell.angle_gamma   90.00
#
_symmetry.space_group_name_H-M   'P 1'
#
loop_
_entity.id
_entity.type
_entity.pdbx_description
1 polymer ?
#
loop_
_entity_poly.entity_id
_entity_poly.type
_entity_poly.pdbx_seq_one_letter_code
_entity_poly.pdbx_strand_id
1 'polypeptide(L)'
;MWWRRSQIEHSGISKDSIKELEGIIGHKFGDKALLIEALSHPSRNAEGQFPTYERLAWVGDAFLYHTISIHLYEVEPNASTSRLHELRENYKKNLDLAKMDAEGLRISRFLITGKSREGQENSSGMIATMVEAVIGAISIENPKRAKKFIIDNIIKNK
;
A
#
# COMPACT_ATOMS: atom_id res chain seq x y z
N MET A 1 -15.74 1.11 16.06
CA MET A 1 -15.08 1.93 17.10
C MET A 1 -15.18 3.40 16.72
N TRP A 2 -15.47 4.28 17.68
CA TRP A 2 -15.75 5.71 17.46
C TRP A 2 -14.64 6.45 16.70
N TRP A 3 -13.37 6.07 16.91
CA TRP A 3 -12.22 6.65 16.19
C TRP A 3 -12.28 6.49 14.66
N ARG A 4 -12.89 5.42 14.13
CA ARG A 4 -12.89 5.15 12.68
C ARG A 4 -13.79 6.12 11.91
N ARG A 5 -14.92 6.52 12.50
CA ARG A 5 -15.81 7.54 11.91
C ARG A 5 -15.18 8.92 11.98
N SER A 6 -14.62 9.29 13.12
CA SER A 6 -13.92 10.57 13.30
C SER A 6 -12.75 10.72 12.32
N GLN A 7 -12.01 9.65 12.06
CA GLN A 7 -10.91 9.64 11.10
C GLN A 7 -11.36 9.93 9.65
N ILE A 8 -12.55 9.46 9.26
CA ILE A 8 -13.13 9.76 7.94
C ILE A 8 -13.51 11.23 7.85
N GLU A 9 -14.20 11.76 8.85
CA GLU A 9 -14.70 13.15 8.87
C GLU A 9 -13.55 14.18 8.91
N HIS A 10 -12.47 13.88 9.62
CA HIS A 10 -11.31 14.78 9.79
C HIS A 10 -10.15 14.45 8.83
N SER A 11 -10.39 13.64 7.81
CA SER A 11 -9.38 13.24 6.82
C SER A 11 -8.91 14.35 5.90
N GLY A 12 -9.77 15.32 5.63
CA GLY A 12 -9.53 16.32 4.58
C GLY A 12 -9.56 15.75 3.16
N ILE A 13 -9.74 14.43 2.98
CA ILE A 13 -9.90 13.83 1.65
C ILE A 13 -11.37 13.85 1.25
N SER A 14 -11.65 14.30 0.01
CA SER A 14 -13.01 14.37 -0.49
C SER A 14 -13.60 12.99 -0.79
N LYS A 15 -14.93 12.87 -0.78
CA LYS A 15 -15.62 11.63 -1.18
C LYS A 15 -15.30 11.23 -2.62
N ASP A 16 -15.07 12.19 -3.51
CA ASP A 16 -14.76 11.92 -4.92
C ASP A 16 -13.32 11.46 -5.09
N SER A 17 -12.37 12.01 -4.32
CA SER A 17 -10.99 11.52 -4.26
C SER A 17 -10.93 10.07 -3.75
N ILE A 18 -11.76 9.70 -2.76
CA ILE A 18 -11.87 8.31 -2.32
C ILE A 18 -12.37 7.44 -3.48
N LYS A 19 -13.47 7.80 -4.15
CA LYS A 19 -14.00 7.02 -5.29
C LYS A 19 -12.97 6.87 -6.42
N GLU A 20 -12.25 7.95 -6.73
CA GLU A 20 -11.20 7.95 -7.74
C GLU A 20 -10.09 6.96 -7.38
N LEU A 21 -9.59 7.02 -6.15
CA LEU A 21 -8.57 6.09 -5.65
C LEU A 21 -9.07 4.64 -5.65
N GLU A 22 -10.32 4.39 -5.28
CA GLU A 22 -10.93 3.06 -5.37
C GLU A 22 -11.01 2.54 -6.81
N GLY A 23 -11.22 3.45 -7.78
CA GLY A 23 -11.15 3.16 -9.21
C GLY A 23 -9.75 2.76 -9.66
N ILE A 24 -8.72 3.51 -9.24
CA ILE A 24 -7.31 3.22 -9.53
C ILE A 24 -6.90 1.86 -8.95
N ILE A 25 -7.22 1.62 -7.69
CA ILE A 25 -6.92 0.36 -6.99
C ILE A 25 -7.80 -0.77 -7.55
N GLY A 26 -8.95 -0.44 -8.15
CA GLY A 26 -9.99 -1.39 -8.56
C GLY A 26 -10.57 -2.16 -7.37
N HIS A 27 -10.65 -1.54 -6.20
CA HIS A 27 -11.24 -2.12 -5.00
C HIS A 27 -12.09 -1.08 -4.28
N LYS A 28 -13.34 -1.44 -3.99
CA LYS A 28 -14.25 -0.63 -3.20
C LYS A 28 -14.23 -1.13 -1.76
N PHE A 29 -13.65 -0.34 -0.86
CA PHE A 29 -13.58 -0.59 0.57
C PHE A 29 -14.97 -0.49 1.20
N GLY A 30 -15.33 -1.51 1.98
CA GLY A 30 -16.42 -1.50 2.93
C GLY A 30 -16.08 -0.62 4.13
N ASP A 31 -14.81 -0.61 4.56
CA ASP A 31 -14.32 0.29 5.61
C ASP A 31 -13.36 1.35 5.05
N LYS A 32 -13.90 2.55 4.79
CA LYS A 32 -13.10 3.68 4.28
C LYS A 32 -12.00 4.12 5.25
N ALA A 33 -12.12 3.82 6.54
CA ALA A 33 -11.08 4.18 7.51
C ALA A 33 -9.77 3.44 7.23
N LEU A 34 -9.81 2.21 6.70
CA LEU A 34 -8.60 1.47 6.30
C LEU A 34 -7.87 2.16 5.14
N LEU A 35 -8.63 2.63 4.14
CA LEU A 35 -8.06 3.39 3.04
C LEU A 35 -7.44 4.70 3.55
N ILE A 36 -8.14 5.44 4.40
CA ILE A 36 -7.64 6.70 4.96
C ILE A 36 -6.41 6.48 5.84
N GLU A 37 -6.37 5.41 6.62
CA GLU A 37 -5.19 5.00 7.40
C GLU A 37 -3.99 4.74 6.49
N ALA A 38 -4.18 4.00 5.39
CA ALA A 38 -3.13 3.73 4.41
C ALA A 38 -2.59 5.00 3.73
N LEU A 39 -3.40 6.07 3.67
CA LEU A 39 -3.00 7.37 3.12
C LEU A 39 -2.40 8.32 4.16
N SER A 40 -2.43 7.98 5.46
CA SER A 40 -2.09 8.92 6.53
C SER A 40 -0.64 8.80 6.96
N HIS A 41 0.17 9.80 6.61
CA HIS A 41 1.57 9.90 7.02
C HIS A 41 1.69 10.15 8.54
N PRO A 42 2.75 9.64 9.22
CA PRO A 42 2.99 9.89 10.65
C PRO A 42 2.96 11.34 11.10
N SER A 43 3.36 12.29 10.24
CA SER A 43 3.27 13.73 10.52
C SER A 43 1.85 14.23 10.80
N ARG A 44 0.82 13.53 10.31
CA ARG A 44 -0.58 13.85 10.57
C ARG A 44 -0.95 13.58 12.04
N ASN A 45 -0.27 12.61 12.64
CA ASN A 45 -0.59 12.11 13.97
C ASN A 45 0.29 12.74 15.06
N ALA A 46 0.32 14.08 15.12
CA ALA A 46 1.16 14.80 16.08
C ALA A 46 0.86 14.45 17.55
N GLU A 47 -0.37 14.06 17.86
CA GLU A 47 -0.85 13.77 19.23
C GLU A 47 -1.21 12.28 19.45
N GLY A 48 -0.89 11.39 18.50
CA GLY A 48 -1.17 9.95 18.67
C GLY A 48 -2.66 9.55 18.50
N GLN A 49 -3.53 10.47 18.11
CA GLN A 49 -4.99 10.30 18.06
C GLN A 49 -5.50 9.47 16.87
N PHE A 50 -4.75 9.40 15.76
CA PHE A 50 -5.21 8.75 14.53
C PHE A 50 -4.19 7.71 14.03
N PRO A 51 -4.63 6.54 13.54
CA PRO A 51 -3.71 5.57 12.99
C PRO A 51 -3.07 6.07 11.68
N THR A 52 -1.83 5.65 11.47
CA THR A 52 -0.97 6.01 10.34
C THR A 52 -0.73 4.79 9.47
N TYR A 53 -0.18 4.99 8.28
CA TYR A 53 0.01 3.92 7.31
C TYR A 53 0.94 2.78 7.79
N GLU A 54 1.69 2.95 8.89
CA GLU A 54 2.89 2.15 9.19
C GLU A 54 2.54 0.70 9.53
N ARG A 55 1.46 0.51 10.30
CA ARG A 55 0.97 -0.82 10.66
C ARG A 55 0.40 -1.55 9.45
N LEU A 56 -0.30 -0.84 8.58
CA LEU A 56 -0.80 -1.39 7.33
C LEU A 56 0.34 -1.70 6.36
N ALA A 57 1.37 -0.86 6.30
CA ALA A 57 2.56 -1.11 5.49
C ALA A 57 3.27 -2.38 5.94
N TRP A 58 3.40 -2.59 7.25
CA TRP A 58 3.95 -3.84 7.79
C TRP A 58 3.14 -5.08 7.37
N VAL A 59 1.80 -5.01 7.40
CA VAL A 59 0.93 -6.09 6.88
C VAL A 59 1.12 -6.27 5.38
N GLY A 60 1.18 -5.16 4.64
CA GLY A 60 1.34 -5.14 3.19
C GLY A 60 2.66 -5.75 2.72
N ASP A 61 3.78 -5.43 3.38
CA ASP A 61 5.10 -6.01 3.09
C ASP A 61 5.07 -7.54 3.27
N ALA A 62 4.51 -8.02 4.39
CA ALA A 62 4.36 -9.45 4.63
C ALA A 62 3.48 -10.13 3.57
N PHE A 63 2.36 -9.49 3.18
CA PHE A 63 1.45 -10.02 2.17
C PHE A 63 2.06 -10.01 0.76
N LEU A 64 2.82 -8.97 0.42
CA LEU A 64 3.59 -8.87 -0.82
C LEU A 64 4.61 -10.00 -0.90
N TYR A 65 5.38 -10.20 0.17
CA TYR A 65 6.39 -11.23 0.26
C TYR A 65 5.78 -12.64 0.15
N HIS A 66 4.63 -12.87 0.77
CA HIS A 66 3.84 -14.09 0.62
C HIS A 66 3.39 -14.30 -0.83
N THR A 67 2.85 -13.26 -1.47
CA THR A 67 2.37 -13.32 -2.86
C THR A 67 3.49 -13.63 -3.84
N ILE A 68 4.65 -12.99 -3.69
CA ILE A 68 5.86 -13.28 -4.49
C ILE A 68 6.32 -14.71 -4.25
N SER A 69 6.29 -15.20 -3.00
CA SER A 69 6.68 -16.58 -2.68
C SER A 69 5.80 -17.61 -3.40
N ILE A 70 4.48 -17.40 -3.41
CA ILE A 70 3.55 -18.28 -4.14
C ILE A 70 3.83 -18.21 -5.64
N HIS A 71 4.00 -17.00 -6.19
CA HIS A 71 4.27 -16.83 -7.62
C HIS A 71 5.55 -17.56 -8.04
N LEU A 72 6.64 -17.40 -7.29
CA LEU A 72 7.91 -18.09 -7.56
C LEU A 72 7.78 -19.60 -7.43
N TYR A 73 7.06 -20.11 -6.43
CA TYR A 73 6.79 -21.54 -6.29
C TYR A 73 6.05 -22.10 -7.51
N GLU A 74 5.08 -21.35 -8.06
CA GLU A 74 4.30 -21.76 -9.23
C GLU A 74 5.12 -21.71 -10.53
N VAL A 75 6.02 -20.73 -10.70
CA VAL A 75 6.77 -20.52 -11.96
C VAL A 75 8.14 -21.21 -11.99
N GLU A 76 8.69 -21.60 -10.83
CA GLU A 76 10.00 -22.26 -10.70
C GLU A 76 9.87 -23.65 -10.03
N PRO A 77 9.10 -24.60 -10.60
CA PRO A 77 8.73 -25.85 -9.92
C PRO A 77 9.92 -26.78 -9.59
N ASN A 78 11.05 -26.59 -10.26
CA ASN A 78 12.26 -27.39 -10.09
C ASN A 78 13.36 -26.67 -9.28
N ALA A 79 13.12 -25.42 -8.84
CA ALA A 79 14.11 -24.67 -8.09
C ALA A 79 14.28 -25.23 -6.68
N SER A 80 15.52 -25.21 -6.19
CA SER A 80 15.80 -25.53 -4.79
C SER A 80 15.29 -24.42 -3.86
N THR A 81 15.06 -24.76 -2.58
CA THR A 81 14.65 -23.78 -1.57
C THR A 81 15.62 -22.59 -1.47
N SER A 82 16.93 -22.85 -1.54
CA SER A 82 17.94 -21.79 -1.54
C SER A 82 17.80 -20.84 -2.73
N ARG A 83 17.51 -21.37 -3.92
CA ARG A 83 17.27 -20.57 -5.12
C ARG A 83 15.99 -19.75 -5.02
N LEU A 84 14.90 -20.33 -4.51
CA LEU A 84 13.64 -19.60 -4.29
C LEU A 84 13.82 -18.44 -3.30
N HIS A 85 14.60 -18.65 -2.23
CA HIS A 85 14.92 -17.60 -1.27
C HIS A 85 15.70 -16.46 -1.95
N GLU A 86 16.74 -16.77 -2.71
CA GLU A 86 17.53 -15.79 -3.47
C GLU A 86 16.67 -14.99 -4.46
N LEU A 87 15.84 -15.68 -5.26
CA LEU A 87 14.93 -15.06 -6.21
C LEU A 87 13.97 -14.09 -5.53
N ARG A 88 13.40 -14.49 -4.40
CA ARG A 88 12.46 -13.66 -3.63
C ARG A 88 13.12 -12.41 -3.08
N GLU A 89 14.31 -12.52 -2.51
CA GLU A 89 15.08 -11.36 -2.02
C GLU A 89 15.45 -10.41 -3.16
N ASN A 90 15.87 -10.96 -4.31
CA ASN A 90 16.15 -10.16 -5.50
C ASN A 90 14.89 -9.47 -6.04
N TYR A 91 13.74 -10.14 -5.99
CA TYR A 91 12.47 -9.55 -6.40
C TYR A 91 12.13 -8.31 -5.57
N LYS A 92 12.28 -8.42 -4.23
CA LYS A 92 12.04 -7.34 -3.28
C LYS A 92 13.05 -6.20 -3.43
N LYS A 93 14.34 -6.50 -3.61
CA LYS A 93 15.39 -5.46 -3.81
C LYS A 93 15.16 -4.66 -5.10
N ASN A 94 14.73 -5.33 -6.16
CA ASN A 94 14.46 -4.70 -7.45
C ASN A 94 13.03 -4.13 -7.53
N LEU A 95 12.30 -4.07 -6.43
CA LEU A 95 10.95 -3.54 -6.36
C LEU A 95 11.04 -2.04 -6.11
N ASP A 96 10.75 -1.23 -7.14
CA ASP A 96 10.67 0.22 -6.98
C ASP A 96 9.20 0.66 -6.94
N LEU A 97 8.60 0.53 -5.77
CA LEU A 97 7.19 0.91 -5.55
C LEU A 97 6.94 2.40 -5.77
N ALA A 98 7.95 3.24 -5.52
CA ALA A 98 7.84 4.67 -5.76
C ALA A 98 7.79 4.98 -7.26
N LYS A 99 8.63 4.31 -8.05
CA LYS A 99 8.59 4.41 -9.50
C LYS A 99 7.28 3.91 -10.07
N MET A 100 6.73 2.81 -9.57
CA MET A 100 5.41 2.32 -9.98
C MET A 100 4.29 3.34 -9.73
N ASP A 101 4.37 4.06 -8.62
CA ASP A 101 3.47 5.16 -8.35
C ASP A 101 3.63 6.30 -9.36
N ALA A 102 4.87 6.73 -9.61
CA ALA A 102 5.18 7.79 -10.56
C ALA A 102 4.75 7.45 -12.00
N GLU A 103 4.87 6.18 -12.41
CA GLU A 103 4.64 5.73 -13.80
C GLU A 103 3.21 5.27 -14.09
N GLY A 104 2.35 5.06 -13.08
CA GLY A 104 1.01 4.55 -13.35
C GLY A 104 -0.01 4.69 -12.22
N LEU A 105 0.30 4.23 -11.00
CA LEU A 105 -0.69 4.21 -9.92
C LEU A 105 -1.08 5.63 -9.48
N ARG A 106 -0.09 6.52 -9.36
CA ARG A 106 -0.22 7.93 -8.98
C ARG A 106 -1.05 8.11 -7.70
N ILE A 107 -1.05 7.15 -6.79
CA ILE A 107 -1.81 7.19 -5.54
C ILE A 107 -1.18 8.16 -4.54
N SER A 108 0.12 8.46 -4.64
CA SER A 108 0.80 9.42 -3.74
C SER A 108 0.18 10.82 -3.72
N ARG A 109 -0.58 11.21 -4.75
CA ARG A 109 -1.34 12.46 -4.79
C ARG A 109 -2.45 12.54 -3.74
N PHE A 110 -2.86 11.41 -3.16
CA PHE A 110 -3.86 11.32 -2.10
C PHE A 110 -3.23 11.24 -0.70
N LEU A 111 -1.91 11.36 -0.58
CA LEU A 111 -1.23 11.32 0.71
C LEU A 111 -1.75 12.43 1.62
N ILE A 112 -2.07 12.05 2.86
CA ILE A 112 -2.54 12.96 3.89
C ILE A 112 -1.39 13.20 4.88
N THR A 113 -0.92 14.44 4.93
CA THR A 113 0.17 14.87 5.83
C THR A 113 -0.35 15.79 6.93
N GLY A 114 0.51 16.11 7.90
CA GLY A 114 0.25 17.14 8.89
C GLY A 114 0.97 18.44 8.52
N LYS A 115 0.64 19.53 9.21
CA LYS A 115 1.18 20.88 8.94
C LYS A 115 2.71 20.93 8.89
N SER A 116 3.41 20.09 9.66
CA SER A 116 4.88 20.04 9.67
C SER A 116 5.51 19.61 8.35
N ARG A 117 4.73 19.04 7.41
CA ARG A 117 5.19 18.61 6.07
C ARG A 117 4.50 19.33 4.92
N GLU A 118 3.76 20.39 5.20
CA GLU A 118 3.11 21.18 4.15
C GLU A 118 4.17 21.78 3.21
N GLY A 119 3.99 21.60 1.90
CA GLY A 119 4.93 22.07 0.87
C GLY A 119 6.23 21.25 0.71
N GLN A 120 6.42 20.16 1.46
CA GLN A 120 7.58 19.28 1.28
C GLN A 120 7.31 18.20 0.23
N GLU A 121 8.34 17.87 -0.54
CA GLU A 121 8.28 16.75 -1.48
C GLU A 121 8.17 15.39 -0.76
N ASN A 122 7.48 14.46 -1.41
CA ASN A 122 7.36 13.09 -0.94
C ASN A 122 8.61 12.32 -1.35
N SER A 123 9.29 11.71 -0.38
CA SER A 123 10.44 10.86 -0.66
C SER A 123 9.99 9.51 -1.25
N SER A 124 10.85 8.86 -2.04
CA SER A 124 10.57 7.53 -2.59
C SER A 124 10.22 6.51 -1.50
N GLY A 125 10.91 6.56 -0.36
CA GLY A 125 10.60 5.68 0.77
C GLY A 125 9.17 5.88 1.31
N MET A 126 8.71 7.12 1.39
CA MET A 126 7.36 7.45 1.85
C MET A 126 6.29 6.91 0.88
N ILE A 127 6.51 7.09 -0.42
CA ILE A 127 5.61 6.59 -1.45
C ILE A 127 5.57 5.06 -1.43
N ALA A 128 6.74 4.40 -1.31
CA ALA A 128 6.82 2.96 -1.20
C ALA A 128 6.04 2.42 0.01
N THR A 129 6.26 3.00 1.20
CA THR A 129 5.53 2.63 2.42
C THR A 129 4.02 2.85 2.28
N MET A 130 3.60 3.94 1.63
CA MET A 130 2.18 4.17 1.34
C MET A 130 1.59 3.11 0.40
N VAL A 131 2.32 2.70 -0.65
CA VAL A 131 1.89 1.61 -1.55
C VAL A 131 1.77 0.29 -0.77
N GLU A 132 2.73 -0.04 0.08
CA GLU A 132 2.65 -1.21 0.97
C GLU A 132 1.42 -1.10 1.88
N ALA A 133 1.15 0.07 2.44
CA ALA A 133 -0.02 0.26 3.30
C ALA A 133 -1.34 0.08 2.56
N VAL A 134 -1.43 0.50 1.30
CA VAL A 134 -2.60 0.25 0.45
C VAL A 134 -2.76 -1.25 0.20
N ILE A 135 -1.68 -1.97 -0.10
CA ILE A 135 -1.71 -3.44 -0.23
C ILE A 135 -2.20 -4.07 1.08
N GLY A 136 -1.69 -3.62 2.22
CA GLY A 136 -2.12 -4.03 3.56
C GLY A 136 -3.61 -3.83 3.78
N ALA A 137 -4.11 -2.62 3.52
CA ALA A 137 -5.52 -2.27 3.65
C ALA A 137 -6.42 -3.19 2.80
N ILE A 138 -6.08 -3.39 1.52
CA ILE A 138 -6.84 -4.26 0.63
C ILE A 138 -6.77 -5.70 1.14
N SER A 139 -5.60 -6.16 1.61
CA SER A 139 -5.42 -7.55 2.05
C SER A 139 -6.24 -7.90 3.30
N ILE A 140 -6.41 -6.96 4.22
CA ILE A 140 -7.23 -7.14 5.42
C ILE A 140 -8.71 -7.34 5.04
N GLU A 141 -9.20 -6.60 4.06
CA GLU A 141 -10.61 -6.69 3.64
C GLU A 141 -10.85 -7.79 2.60
N ASN A 142 -9.94 -7.94 1.64
CA ASN A 142 -10.05 -8.83 0.48
C ASN A 142 -8.66 -9.31 0.00
N PRO A 143 -8.11 -10.39 0.61
CA PRO A 143 -6.82 -10.97 0.22
C PRO A 143 -6.73 -11.35 -1.26
N LYS A 144 -7.83 -11.86 -1.85
CA LYS A 144 -7.86 -12.23 -3.27
C LYS A 144 -7.67 -11.01 -4.17
N ARG A 145 -8.29 -9.89 -3.84
CA ARG A 145 -8.11 -8.64 -4.59
C ARG A 145 -6.71 -8.08 -4.40
N ALA A 146 -6.15 -8.13 -3.20
CA ALA A 146 -4.77 -7.71 -2.94
C ALA A 146 -3.76 -8.52 -3.76
N LYS A 147 -3.90 -9.86 -3.80
CA LYS A 147 -3.07 -10.73 -4.66
C LYS A 147 -3.15 -10.30 -6.12
N LYS A 148 -4.36 -10.05 -6.64
CA LYS A 148 -4.56 -9.58 -8.02
C LYS A 148 -3.92 -8.21 -8.26
N PHE A 149 -4.06 -7.27 -7.33
CA PHE A 149 -3.41 -5.96 -7.42
C PHE A 149 -1.88 -6.07 -7.52
N ILE A 150 -1.27 -6.91 -6.68
CA ILE A 150 0.17 -7.20 -6.74
C ILE A 150 0.55 -7.81 -8.09
N ILE A 151 -0.16 -8.84 -8.55
CA ILE A 151 0.18 -9.52 -9.81
C ILE A 151 0.10 -8.55 -10.99
N ASP A 152 -0.99 -7.79 -11.09
CA ASP A 152 -1.24 -6.91 -12.23
C ASP A 152 -0.31 -5.69 -12.27
N ASN A 153 0.09 -5.16 -11.11
CA ASN A 153 0.89 -3.93 -11.06
C ASN A 153 2.38 -4.18 -10.80
N ILE A 154 2.72 -5.16 -9.97
CA ILE A 154 4.10 -5.40 -9.50
C ILE A 154 4.79 -6.49 -10.33
N ILE A 155 4.11 -7.61 -10.57
CA ILE A 155 4.76 -8.79 -11.14
C ILE A 155 4.79 -8.75 -12.66
N LYS A 156 3.70 -8.34 -13.31
CA LYS A 156 3.61 -8.28 -14.79
C LYS A 156 4.33 -7.10 -15.44
N ASN A 157 4.70 -6.08 -14.68
CA ASN A 157 5.38 -4.87 -15.19
C ASN A 157 6.92 -4.96 -15.09
N LYS A 158 7.47 -6.18 -14.95
CA LYS A 158 8.89 -6.50 -15.11
C LYS A 158 9.05 -7.45 -16.29
#